data_AF-A0A383AFE5-F1
#
_entry.id   AF-A0A383AFE5-F1
#
_cell.length_a   1.000
_cell.length_b   1.000
_cell.length_c   1.000
_cell.angle_alpha   90.00
_cell.angle_beta   90.00
_cell.angle_gamma   90.00
#
_symmetry.space_group_name_H-M   'P 1'
#
loop_
_entity.id
_entity.type
_entity.pdbx_description
1 polymer ?
#
loop_
_entity_poly.entity_id
_entity_poly.type
_entity_poly.pdbx_seq_one_letter_code
_entity_poly.pdbx_strand_id
1 'polypeptide(L)' 'PDDVLSGRSTVMAKRASTSRPMGIVTLRTEIFNQVRSKVAQMDGVGMYGRRPVKAVNDVS' A
#
# COMPACT_ATOMS: atom_id res chain seq x y z
N PRO A 1 -5.92 -10.42 26.20
CA PRO A 1 -4.60 -9.88 25.82
C PRO A 1 -3.70 -10.91 25.12
N ASP A 2 -4.31 -11.87 24.42
CA ASP A 2 -3.65 -13.09 23.94
C ASP A 2 -4.00 -13.37 22.47
N ASP A 3 -4.67 -12.43 21.82
CA ASP A 3 -5.06 -12.55 20.42
C ASP A 3 -3.82 -12.42 19.53
N VAL A 4 -3.67 -13.39 18.62
CA VAL A 4 -2.67 -13.31 17.55
C VAL A 4 -3.30 -12.57 16.38
N LEU A 5 -2.79 -11.39 16.09
CA LEU A 5 -3.30 -10.55 15.01
C LEU A 5 -2.50 -10.77 13.72
N SER A 6 -3.22 -10.90 12.62
CA SER A 6 -2.67 -10.90 11.26
C SER A 6 -3.32 -9.80 10.44
N GLY A 7 -2.58 -9.21 9.51
CA GLY A 7 -3.06 -8.13 8.65
C GLY A 7 -3.09 -8.52 7.19
N ARG A 8 -4.09 -8.03 6.47
CA ARG A 8 -4.14 -8.04 5.00
C ARG A 8 -4.38 -6.62 4.49
N SER A 9 -3.54 -6.14 3.59
CA SER A 9 -3.74 -4.87 2.90
C SER A 9 -4.04 -5.11 1.41
N THR A 10 -5.14 -4.53 0.93
CA THR A 10 -5.58 -4.58 -0.47
C THR A 10 -5.41 -3.21 -1.10
N VAL A 11 -4.71 -3.13 -2.24
CA VAL A 11 -4.61 -1.91 -3.04
C VAL A 11 -5.93 -1.67 -3.75
N MET A 12 -6.61 -0.60 -3.38
CA MET A 12 -7.89 -0.21 -3.98
C MET A 12 -7.71 0.72 -5.17
N ALA A 13 -6.70 1.60 -5.11
CA ALA A 13 -6.35 2.50 -6.19
C ALA A 13 -4.87 2.89 -6.13
N LYS A 14 -4.30 3.28 -7.27
CA LYS A 14 -2.96 3.85 -7.36
C LYS A 14 -2.91 4.97 -8.38
N ARG A 15 -2.16 6.03 -8.10
CA ARG A 15 -1.89 7.13 -9.04
C ARG A 15 -0.52 7.75 -8.78
N ALA A 16 0.01 8.47 -9.76
CA ALA A 16 1.14 9.35 -9.51
C ALA A 16 0.68 10.58 -8.71
N SER A 17 1.54 11.09 -7.82
CA SER A 17 1.38 12.44 -7.30
C SER A 17 1.72 13.45 -8.41
N THR A 18 0.94 14.52 -8.49
CA THR A 18 1.16 15.62 -9.43
C THR A 18 2.17 16.64 -8.91
N SER A 19 2.41 16.66 -7.59
CA SER A 19 3.24 17.67 -6.92
C SER A 19 4.56 17.11 -6.37
N ARG A 20 4.69 15.78 -6.28
CA ARG A 20 5.89 15.11 -5.75
C ARG A 20 6.24 13.91 -6.61
N PRO A 21 7.52 13.50 -6.71
CA PRO A 21 7.95 12.31 -7.46
C PRO A 21 7.61 10.99 -6.73
N MET A 22 6.35 10.85 -6.30
CA MET A 22 5.84 9.77 -5.45
C MET A 22 4.62 9.11 -6.10
N GLY A 23 4.37 7.84 -5.76
CA GLY A 23 3.09 7.17 -5.97
C GLY A 23 2.16 7.40 -4.78
N ILE A 24 0.87 7.56 -5.05
CA ILE A 24 -0.20 7.63 -4.05
C ILE A 24 -1.02 6.35 -4.19
N VAL A 25 -1.16 5.59 -3.10
CA VAL A 25 -1.84 4.30 -3.08
C VAL A 25 -2.93 4.33 -2.02
N THR A 26 -4.17 4.08 -2.44
CA THR A 26 -5.31 3.87 -1.53
C THR A 26 -5.35 2.41 -1.13
N LEU A 27 -5.34 2.14 0.17
CA LEU A 27 -5.27 0.81 0.75
C LEU A 27 -6.47 0.58 1.67
N ARG A 28 -7.04 -0.61 1.59
CA ARG A 28 -7.88 -1.17 2.65
C ARG A 28 -7.04 -2.16 3.44
N THR A 29 -6.85 -1.90 4.73
CA THR A 29 -6.16 -2.81 5.63
C THR A 29 -7.17 -3.43 6.58
N GLU A 30 -7.15 -4.75 6.67
CA GLU A 30 -8.01 -5.55 7.55
C GLU A 30 -7.13 -6.32 8.53
N ILE A 31 -7.54 -6.34 9.80
CA ILE A 31 -6.88 -7.10 10.86
C ILE A 31 -7.79 -8.24 11.30
N PHE A 32 -7.21 -9.42 11.42
CA PHE A 32 -7.90 -10.65 11.80
C PHE A 32 -7.24 -11.27 13.03
N ASN A 33 -8.04 -11.88 13.90
CA ASN A 33 -7.54 -12.70 15.01
C ASN A 33 -7.26 -14.15 14.59
N GLN A 34 -6.84 -14.99 15.54
CA GLN A 34 -6.45 -16.40 15.34
C GLN A 34 -7.56 -17.30 14.78
N VAL A 35 -8.84 -16.93 14.98
CA VAL A 35 -9.99 -17.65 14.40
C VAL A 35 -10.48 -17.04 13.09
N ARG A 36 -9.66 -16.17 12.47
CA ARG A 36 -9.96 -15.42 11.24
C ARG A 36 -11.16 -14.47 11.36
N SER A 37 -11.55 -14.10 12.57
CA SER A 37 -12.54 -13.05 12.77
C SER A 37 -11.92 -11.69 12.46
N LYS A 38 -12.59 -10.86 11.67
CA LYS A 38 -12.13 -9.50 11.39
C LYS A 38 -12.39 -8.61 12.61
N VAL A 39 -11.32 -8.07 13.19
CA VAL A 39 -11.38 -7.26 14.41
C VAL A 39 -11.17 -5.76 14.15
N ALA A 40 -10.55 -5.40 13.03
CA ALA A 40 -10.41 -4.00 12.63
C ALA A 40 -10.34 -3.84 11.11
N GLN A 41 -10.68 -2.65 10.64
CA GLN A 41 -10.49 -2.22 9.25
C GLN A 41 -10.10 -0.75 9.22
N MET A 42 -9.17 -0.40 8.34
CA MET A 42 -8.78 0.97 8.04
C MET A 42 -8.69 1.17 6.54
N ASP A 43 -9.38 2.17 6.03
CA ASP A 43 -9.23 2.66 4.66
C ASP A 43 -8.37 3.92 4.71
N GLY A 44 -7.25 3.92 3.97
CA GLY A 44 -6.26 4.97 4.06
C GLY A 44 -5.47 5.18 2.77
N VAL A 45 -4.69 6.26 2.74
CA VAL A 45 -3.86 6.65 1.59
C VAL A 45 -2.40 6.74 2.02
N GLY A 46 -1.53 6.00 1.32
CA GLY A 46 -0.07 6.04 1.52
C GLY A 46 0.65 6.71 0.35
N MET A 47 1.76 7.40 0.65
CA MET A 47 2.70 7.90 -0.35
C MET A 47 3.95 7.01 -0.38
N TYR A 48 4.34 6.55 -1.56
CA TYR A 48 5.47 5.65 -1.77
C TYR A 48 6.45 6.23 -2.78
N GLY A 49 7.75 6.04 -2.54
CA GLY A 49 8.79 6.37 -3.51
C GLY A 49 8.56 5.63 -4.84
N ARG A 50 8.79 6.30 -5.96
CA ARG A 50 8.77 5.64 -7.28
C ARG A 50 10.13 5.02 -7.56
N ARG A 51 10.15 3.83 -8.17
CA ARG A 51 11.40 3.24 -8.67
C ARG A 51 12.06 4.22 -9.65
N PRO A 52 13.39 4.42 -9.60
CA PRO A 52 14.08 5.21 -10.60
C PRO A 52 13.76 4.67 -11.99
N VAL A 53 13.31 5.53 -12.89
CA VAL A 53 13.23 5.17 -14.30
C VAL A 53 14.66 5.29 -14.82
N LYS A 54 15.32 4.16 -15.08
CA LYS A 54 16.59 4.18 -15.83
C LYS A 54 16.24 4.77 -17.19
N ALA A 55 16.79 5.93 -17.53
CA ALA A 55 16.56 6.54 -18.83
C ALA A 55 16.98 5.52 -19.90
N VAL A 56 16.04 5.13 -20.76
CA VAL A 56 16.35 4.29 -21.93
C VAL A 56 16.94 5.22 -22.99
N ASN A 57 18.14 5.72 -22.74
CA ASN A 57 18.98 6.40 -23.73
C ASN A 57 20.35 5.73 -23.67
N ASP A 58 20.42 4.52 -24.20
CA ASP A 58 21.66 3.82 -24.56
C ASP A 58 21.38 3.07 -25.87
N VAL A 59 21.35 3.81 -26.97
CA VAL A 59 21.71 3.29 -28.29
C VAL A 59 22.50 4.41 -28.96
N SER A 60 23.81 4.18 -29.07
CA SER A 60 24.74 4.94 -29.91
C SER A 60 24.45 4.73 -31.39
#